data_AF-A0A3D0SRT5-F1
#
_entry.id   AF-A0A3D0SRT5-F1
#
_cell.length_a   1.000
_cell.length_b   1.000
_cell.length_c   1.000
_cell.angle_alpha   90.00
_cell.angle_beta   90.00
_cell.angle_gamma   90.00
#
_symmetry.space_group_name_H-M   'P 1'
#
loop_
_entity.id
_entity.type
_entity.pdbx_description
1 polymer ?
#
loop_
_entity_poly.entity_id
_entity_poly.type
_entity_poly.pdbx_seq_one_letter_code
_entity_poly.pdbx_strand_id
1 'polypeptide(L)'
;MNTIDRYVEFLKNKAQLTTEAGMTPIAMHPSLFPHQVDIVRWALQRGKALIAAKFGLGKCHGLGTKILMADGTIKNVEDVRIGDQLMGNDGTPRNVLSLARGREQMYRITLKNGDSYTCNESHMLSLKISNHYKEHQMGDVVNMPLKDYLELPSYARRNCFKHYKVSVDFAEQPVPFDPYLYGAWLGDGTCRELSWTINDKDTEITERILAYAGQENLHVRQVTGRGCVTHSLSRKVRGNAPHCDAFYLIKDSVTKKEKHIENRYLRNSREVRLQLLAGLLDTDGYLIDKCYEIATKWEGLRNDILFLCRSLGFSVRHALKFVNGVTYYRIWISGNTHMIPCITRKKAGERCQIKTPLVYGFSVEALGEGDYYGFEIDGNHLYLLGDFTVTHNTRMQIELLRQIHAQTGRRVLVICPLGVKHQFVHEDGPAMDVRFAYIGNDEDGLNADTPYLITNYERVRDGQITEGFLQSEIAAVSLDEGAILGNLGTKTQQEFSRILSAIPYRWVATATPAPNDYRQLIYFADFLDAMDAGQSLTRWFGRNPDKAGDLQLLPPSEKEFWL
;
A
#
# COMPACT_ATOMS: atom_id res chain seq x y z
N MET A 1 -24.74 -29.67 52.01
CA MET A 1 -24.75 -28.25 51.62
C MET A 1 -26.03 -27.61 52.09
N ASN A 2 -25.90 -26.55 52.89
CA ASN A 2 -26.96 -25.64 53.27
C ASN A 2 -27.31 -24.70 52.09
N THR A 3 -28.42 -23.98 52.18
CA THR A 3 -28.85 -23.00 51.16
C THR A 3 -27.81 -21.89 50.97
N ILE A 4 -27.11 -21.51 52.04
CA ILE A 4 -26.00 -20.54 52.00
C ILE A 4 -24.81 -21.10 51.21
N ASP A 5 -24.42 -22.36 51.43
CA ASP A 5 -23.31 -22.99 50.67
C ASP A 5 -23.61 -22.99 49.17
N ARG A 6 -24.84 -23.40 48.80
CA ARG A 6 -25.32 -23.38 47.41
C ARG A 6 -25.35 -21.97 46.81
N TYR A 7 -25.71 -20.96 47.61
CA TYR A 7 -25.72 -19.56 47.16
C TYR A 7 -24.30 -19.00 47.01
N VAL A 8 -23.38 -19.35 47.91
CA VAL A 8 -21.94 -18.99 47.80
C VAL A 8 -21.29 -19.72 46.62
N GLU A 9 -21.65 -20.96 46.33
CA GLU A 9 -21.18 -21.72 45.17
C GLU A 9 -21.76 -21.17 43.86
N PHE A 10 -23.04 -20.78 43.84
CA PHE A 10 -23.65 -20.02 42.75
C PHE A 10 -22.95 -18.67 42.52
N LEU A 11 -22.61 -17.94 43.58
CA LEU A 11 -21.85 -16.69 43.50
C LEU A 11 -20.40 -16.91 43.03
N LYS A 12 -19.73 -17.99 43.44
CA LYS A 12 -18.41 -18.39 42.92
C LYS A 12 -18.46 -18.72 41.44
N ASN A 13 -19.49 -19.42 40.98
CA ASN A 13 -19.70 -19.72 39.56
C ASN A 13 -20.15 -18.49 38.74
N LYS A 14 -20.68 -17.44 39.40
CA LYS A 14 -20.94 -16.13 38.77
C LYS A 14 -19.74 -15.19 38.78
N ALA A 15 -18.82 -15.35 39.72
CA ALA A 15 -17.58 -14.60 39.78
C ALA A 15 -16.59 -15.18 38.77
N GLN A 16 -16.53 -14.57 37.57
CA GLN A 16 -15.44 -14.78 36.62
C GLN A 16 -14.13 -14.25 37.20
N LEU A 17 -13.54 -15.01 38.13
CA LEU A 17 -12.14 -14.89 38.50
C LEU A 17 -11.34 -15.30 37.27
N THR A 18 -10.72 -14.31 36.62
CA THR A 18 -9.88 -14.51 35.44
C THR A 18 -8.83 -15.57 35.74
N THR A 19 -8.95 -16.72 35.07
CA THR A 19 -7.95 -17.79 35.17
C THR A 19 -6.69 -17.29 34.46
N GLU A 20 -5.64 -17.03 35.25
CA GLU A 20 -4.34 -16.58 34.76
C GLU A 20 -3.61 -17.71 34.02
N ALA A 21 -4.12 -18.06 32.84
CA ALA A 21 -3.48 -18.93 31.86
C ALA A 21 -2.31 -18.21 31.15
N GLY A 22 -1.56 -17.38 31.89
CA GLY A 22 -0.48 -16.55 31.41
C GLY A 22 0.81 -17.34 31.24
N MET A 23 1.62 -16.93 30.25
CA MET A 23 2.94 -17.50 29.98
C MET A 23 4.01 -16.42 30.09
N THR A 24 5.10 -16.73 30.78
CA THR A 24 6.31 -15.90 30.77
C THR A 24 6.97 -16.01 29.40
N PRO A 25 7.19 -14.91 28.65
CA PRO A 25 7.86 -14.98 27.37
C PRO A 25 9.33 -15.38 27.50
N ILE A 26 9.79 -16.20 26.56
CA ILE A 26 11.20 -16.45 26.28
C ILE A 26 11.75 -15.34 25.36
N ALA A 27 13.00 -15.48 24.89
CA ALA A 27 13.63 -14.55 23.96
C ALA A 27 12.73 -14.24 22.75
N MET A 28 12.35 -12.96 22.64
CA MET A 28 11.48 -12.46 21.57
C MET A 28 12.20 -12.53 20.22
N HIS A 29 11.45 -12.73 19.13
CA HIS A 29 12.05 -12.69 17.79
C HIS A 29 12.64 -11.28 17.50
N PRO A 30 13.89 -11.17 16.99
CA PRO A 30 14.57 -9.88 16.88
C PRO A 30 13.94 -8.89 15.90
N SER A 31 12.97 -9.31 15.07
CA SER A 31 12.25 -8.43 14.13
C SER A 31 11.08 -7.64 14.75
N LEU A 32 10.97 -7.60 16.08
CA LEU A 32 9.88 -6.96 16.82
C LEU A 32 10.37 -5.66 17.45
N PHE A 33 9.64 -4.57 17.17
CA PHE A 33 9.88 -3.29 17.83
C PHE A 33 9.70 -3.39 19.35
N PRO A 34 10.31 -2.49 20.17
CA PRO A 34 10.11 -2.45 21.61
C PRO A 34 8.63 -2.42 22.03
N HIS A 35 7.80 -1.59 21.38
CA HIS A 35 6.36 -1.53 21.67
C HIS A 35 5.63 -2.84 21.32
N GLN A 36 6.09 -3.58 20.30
CA GLN A 36 5.53 -4.90 19.95
C GLN A 36 5.98 -5.94 20.97
N VAL A 37 7.23 -5.91 21.39
CA VAL A 37 7.76 -6.73 22.49
C VAL A 37 6.98 -6.48 23.79
N ASP A 38 6.60 -5.24 24.10
CA ASP A 38 5.81 -4.90 25.28
C ASP A 38 4.35 -5.40 25.17
N ILE A 39 3.70 -5.19 24.02
CA ILE A 39 2.35 -5.71 23.72
C ILE A 39 2.32 -7.24 23.78
N VAL A 40 3.29 -7.90 23.15
CA VAL A 40 3.42 -9.36 23.12
C VAL A 40 3.72 -9.91 24.51
N ARG A 41 4.61 -9.28 25.28
CA ARG A 41 4.88 -9.65 26.68
C ARG A 41 3.61 -9.59 27.52
N TRP A 42 2.87 -8.48 27.45
CA TRP A 42 1.61 -8.30 28.17
C TRP A 42 0.55 -9.31 27.73
N ALA A 43 0.39 -9.54 26.43
CA ALA A 43 -0.60 -10.47 25.88
C ALA A 43 -0.30 -11.94 26.24
N LEU A 44 0.98 -12.35 26.27
CA LEU A 44 1.40 -13.67 26.77
C LEU A 44 1.17 -13.80 28.27
N GLN A 45 1.56 -12.79 29.06
CA GLN A 45 1.33 -12.78 30.51
C GLN A 45 -0.17 -12.77 30.88
N ARG A 46 -1.04 -12.23 30.03
CA ARG A 46 -2.50 -12.32 30.16
C ARG A 46 -3.07 -13.68 29.75
N GLY A 47 -2.43 -14.37 28.80
CA GLY A 47 -2.95 -15.60 28.17
C GLY A 47 -4.13 -15.37 27.23
N LYS A 48 -5.13 -14.59 27.68
CA LYS A 48 -6.30 -14.14 26.91
C LYS A 48 -6.32 -12.61 26.84
N ALA A 49 -6.22 -12.03 25.65
CA ALA A 49 -6.18 -10.57 25.51
C ALA A 49 -6.71 -10.02 24.17
N LEU A 50 -7.36 -8.85 24.26
CA LEU A 50 -7.72 -8.02 23.12
C LEU A 50 -6.54 -7.11 22.78
N ILE A 51 -5.95 -7.32 21.62
CA ILE A 51 -4.86 -6.51 21.07
C ILE A 51 -5.49 -5.44 20.16
N ALA A 52 -6.23 -4.52 20.79
CA ALA A 52 -6.78 -3.31 20.18
C ALA A 52 -5.68 -2.24 20.01
N ALA A 53 -4.53 -2.65 19.47
CA ALA A 53 -3.43 -1.75 19.19
C ALA A 53 -3.85 -0.75 18.10
N LYS A 54 -3.50 0.53 18.26
CA LYS A 54 -3.58 1.48 17.15
C LYS A 54 -2.47 1.12 16.16
N PHE A 55 -2.81 0.30 15.16
CA PHE A 55 -1.88 -0.27 14.18
C PHE A 55 -1.26 0.79 13.26
N GLY A 56 -0.34 1.57 13.81
CA GLY A 56 0.33 2.71 13.17
C GLY A 56 1.78 2.92 13.61
N LEU A 57 2.21 2.31 14.72
CA LEU A 57 3.58 2.40 15.26
C LEU A 57 4.66 1.75 14.36
N GLY A 58 4.30 1.28 13.16
CA GLY A 58 5.25 0.86 12.11
C GLY A 58 5.08 1.60 10.77
N LYS A 59 4.13 2.54 10.66
CA LYS A 59 3.42 2.82 9.39
C LYS A 59 3.25 4.32 9.04
N CYS A 60 4.11 5.22 9.54
CA CYS A 60 3.83 6.66 9.48
C CYS A 60 4.86 7.47 8.67
N HIS A 61 4.37 8.52 8.00
CA HIS A 61 5.14 9.50 7.25
C HIS A 61 5.04 10.88 7.90
N GLY A 62 5.98 11.78 7.59
CA GLY A 62 5.85 13.20 7.95
C GLY A 62 4.92 13.96 7.00
N LEU A 63 4.45 15.12 7.48
CA LEU A 63 3.55 16.04 6.77
C LEU A 63 3.99 16.29 5.31
N GLY A 64 3.04 16.33 4.38
CA GLY A 64 3.25 16.64 2.97
C GLY A 64 3.79 15.47 2.14
N THR A 65 4.05 14.31 2.76
CA THR A 65 4.47 13.09 2.05
C THR A 65 3.39 12.64 1.07
N LYS A 66 3.79 12.35 -0.16
CA LYS A 66 2.91 12.07 -1.28
C LYS A 66 2.56 10.59 -1.35
N ILE A 67 1.28 10.27 -1.41
CA ILE A 67 0.73 8.91 -1.54
C ILE A 67 0.07 8.77 -2.92
N LEU A 68 0.25 7.62 -3.57
CA LEU A 68 -0.41 7.31 -4.85
C LEU A 68 -1.77 6.66 -4.58
N MET A 69 -2.83 7.23 -5.14
CA MET A 69 -4.20 6.75 -5.00
C MET A 69 -4.54 5.71 -6.07
N ALA A 70 -5.51 4.84 -5.82
CA ALA A 70 -5.95 3.79 -6.75
C ALA A 70 -6.44 4.35 -8.09
N ASP A 71 -7.01 5.55 -8.10
CA ASP A 71 -7.44 6.24 -9.33
C ASP A 71 -6.28 6.87 -10.12
N GLY A 72 -5.05 6.84 -9.58
CA GLY A 72 -3.87 7.49 -10.13
C GLY A 72 -3.68 8.97 -9.75
N THR A 73 -4.49 9.55 -8.87
CA THR A 73 -4.15 10.84 -8.23
C THR A 73 -3.00 10.70 -7.23
N ILE A 74 -2.39 11.83 -6.89
CA ILE A 74 -1.46 11.94 -5.75
C ILE A 74 -2.15 12.76 -4.65
N LYS A 75 -2.14 12.24 -3.43
CA LYS A 75 -2.71 12.87 -2.23
C LYS A 75 -1.63 13.08 -1.17
N ASN A 76 -1.80 14.05 -0.27
CA ASN A 76 -0.90 14.18 0.88
C ASN A 76 -1.34 13.20 1.98
N VAL A 77 -0.38 12.66 2.74
CA VAL A 77 -0.63 11.69 3.83
C VAL A 77 -1.58 12.24 4.92
N GLU A 78 -1.54 13.55 5.16
CA GLU A 78 -2.44 14.26 6.07
C GLU A 78 -3.89 14.29 5.58
N ASP A 79 -4.10 14.39 4.26
CA ASP A 79 -5.41 14.49 3.59
C ASP A 79 -6.08 13.12 3.37
N VAL A 80 -5.38 12.01 3.65
CA VAL A 80 -5.94 10.64 3.56
C VAL A 80 -6.99 10.41 4.65
N ARG A 81 -8.10 9.78 4.27
CA ARG A 81 -9.31 9.55 5.07
C ARG A 81 -9.70 8.07 5.02
N ILE A 82 -10.46 7.62 6.01
CA ILE A 82 -11.10 6.30 5.98
C ILE A 82 -12.02 6.20 4.76
N GLY A 83 -11.93 5.10 4.03
CA GLY A 83 -12.65 4.88 2.77
C GLY A 83 -11.95 5.44 1.50
N ASP A 84 -10.80 6.12 1.62
CA ASP A 84 -9.93 6.36 0.46
C ASP A 84 -9.39 5.03 -0.10
N GLN A 85 -9.07 5.00 -1.39
CA GLN A 85 -8.40 3.86 -2.03
C GLN A 85 -6.98 4.23 -2.46
N LEU A 86 -5.97 3.56 -1.91
CA LEU A 86 -4.56 3.73 -2.25
C LEU A 86 -4.14 2.74 -3.33
N MET A 87 -3.04 3.02 -4.03
CA MET A 87 -2.47 2.12 -5.03
C MET A 87 -1.58 1.05 -4.39
N GLY A 88 -1.92 -0.23 -4.60
CA GLY A 88 -1.12 -1.38 -4.19
C GLY A 88 0.15 -1.56 -5.05
N ASN A 89 1.11 -2.34 -4.54
CA ASN A 89 2.35 -2.66 -5.27
C ASN A 89 2.15 -3.57 -6.50
N ASP A 90 0.96 -4.13 -6.65
CA ASP A 90 0.48 -4.99 -7.73
C ASP A 90 -0.43 -4.24 -8.73
N GLY A 91 -0.68 -2.93 -8.51
CA GLY A 91 -1.59 -2.11 -9.30
C GLY A 91 -3.07 -2.22 -8.90
N THR A 92 -3.41 -2.95 -7.82
CA THR A 92 -4.79 -3.11 -7.33
C THR A 92 -5.10 -2.15 -6.16
N PRO A 93 -6.37 -1.78 -5.91
CA PRO A 93 -6.73 -0.85 -4.84
C PRO A 93 -6.47 -1.40 -3.43
N ARG A 94 -6.26 -0.50 -2.48
CA ARG A 94 -6.13 -0.75 -1.03
C ARG A 94 -7.05 0.21 -0.26
N ASN A 95 -8.10 -0.28 0.40
CA ASN A 95 -9.06 0.56 1.11
C ASN A 95 -8.51 1.01 2.46
N VAL A 96 -8.57 2.30 2.77
CA VAL A 96 -8.12 2.84 4.07
C VAL A 96 -9.14 2.53 5.17
N LEU A 97 -8.73 1.73 6.15
CA LEU A 97 -9.57 1.24 7.24
C LEU A 97 -9.52 2.17 8.48
N SER A 98 -8.33 2.67 8.83
CA SER A 98 -8.11 3.48 10.04
C SER A 98 -7.00 4.53 9.83
N LEU A 99 -6.92 5.55 10.69
CA LEU A 99 -5.93 6.63 10.62
C LEU A 99 -5.03 6.66 11.87
N ALA A 100 -3.71 6.62 11.64
CA ALA A 100 -2.69 6.84 12.65
C ALA A 100 -2.19 8.29 12.61
N ARG A 101 -2.05 8.91 13.77
CA ARG A 101 -1.55 10.28 14.00
C ARG A 101 -0.87 10.30 15.37
N GLY A 102 0.25 11.01 15.51
CA GLY A 102 1.03 11.10 16.75
C GLY A 102 2.34 11.87 16.56
N ARG A 103 3.27 11.75 17.52
CA ARG A 103 4.63 12.32 17.47
C ARG A 103 5.68 11.26 17.75
N GLU A 104 6.82 11.37 17.08
CA GLU A 104 7.99 10.50 17.24
C GLU A 104 9.25 11.21 16.71
N GLN A 105 10.43 10.65 16.95
CA GLN A 105 11.66 11.04 16.25
C GLN A 105 11.46 10.81 14.74
N MET A 106 11.65 11.86 13.95
CA MET A 106 11.47 11.86 12.49
C MET A 106 12.80 11.82 11.75
N TYR A 107 12.74 11.27 10.53
CA TYR A 107 13.86 11.14 9.62
C TYR A 107 13.46 11.53 8.19
N ARG A 108 14.42 12.03 7.42
CA ARG A 108 14.33 12.23 5.98
C ARG A 108 15.03 11.08 5.25
N ILE A 109 14.28 10.43 4.37
CA ILE A 109 14.78 9.40 3.45
C ILE A 109 15.05 10.08 2.11
N THR A 110 16.33 10.18 1.72
CA THR A 110 16.75 10.81 0.47
C THR A 110 17.16 9.74 -0.54
N LEU A 111 16.33 9.55 -1.56
CA LEU A 111 16.52 8.55 -2.60
C LEU A 111 17.49 9.05 -3.68
N LYS A 112 18.42 8.21 -4.15
CA LYS A 112 19.39 8.63 -5.18
C LYS A 112 18.74 8.96 -6.54
N ASN A 113 17.66 8.24 -6.89
CA ASN A 113 16.84 8.42 -8.09
C ASN A 113 15.34 8.41 -7.72
N GLY A 114 14.92 9.32 -6.84
CA GLY A 114 13.52 9.41 -6.40
C GLY A 114 13.24 10.74 -5.72
N ASP A 115 12.02 10.92 -5.22
CA ASP A 115 11.68 12.07 -4.41
C ASP A 115 11.99 11.75 -2.94
N SER A 116 12.43 12.73 -2.16
CA SER A 116 12.67 12.52 -0.73
C SER A 116 11.34 12.50 0.03
N TYR A 117 11.20 11.56 0.94
CA TYR A 117 10.06 11.49 1.87
C TYR A 117 10.55 11.55 3.32
N THR A 118 9.61 11.67 4.26
CA THR A 118 9.91 11.72 5.69
C THR A 118 9.08 10.70 6.43
N CYS A 119 9.64 10.09 7.48
CA CYS A 119 8.99 9.05 8.27
C CYS A 119 9.50 9.00 9.71
N ASN A 120 8.82 8.25 10.57
CA ASN A 120 9.18 8.06 11.97
C ASN A 120 10.30 7.02 12.18
N GLU A 121 10.96 7.02 13.34
CA GLU A 121 12.00 6.03 13.71
C GLU A 121 11.52 4.59 13.50
N SER A 122 10.26 4.32 13.84
CA SER A 122 9.65 3.01 13.75
C SER A 122 9.11 2.67 12.33
N HIS A 123 9.38 3.46 11.30
CA HIS A 123 8.82 3.22 9.96
C HIS A 123 9.34 1.91 9.32
N MET A 124 8.44 1.05 8.82
CA MET A 124 8.75 -0.17 8.09
C MET A 124 9.19 0.13 6.64
N LEU A 125 10.50 0.15 6.41
CA LEU A 125 11.09 0.20 5.08
C LEU A 125 10.88 -1.14 4.37
N SER A 126 10.31 -1.12 3.16
CA SER A 126 10.37 -2.26 2.25
C SER A 126 11.62 -2.15 1.38
N LEU A 127 12.57 -3.09 1.55
CA LEU A 127 13.90 -3.01 0.96
C LEU A 127 14.20 -4.26 0.13
N LYS A 128 14.66 -4.06 -1.12
CA LYS A 128 15.09 -5.13 -2.01
C LYS A 128 16.59 -5.38 -1.87
N ILE A 129 16.99 -6.65 -1.84
CA ILE A 129 18.37 -7.06 -1.63
C ILE A 129 19.14 -7.04 -2.97
N SER A 130 20.12 -6.15 -3.10
CA SER A 130 20.94 -5.98 -4.31
C SER A 130 22.27 -6.73 -4.29
N ASN A 131 22.66 -7.31 -3.15
CA ASN A 131 23.82 -8.17 -2.96
C ASN A 131 23.52 -9.11 -1.78
N HIS A 132 23.88 -10.38 -1.91
CA HIS A 132 23.74 -11.40 -0.86
C HIS A 132 24.24 -10.90 0.50
N TYR A 133 23.45 -11.11 1.56
CA TYR A 133 23.82 -10.69 2.92
C TYR A 133 23.24 -11.65 3.96
N LYS A 134 24.14 -12.38 4.65
CA LYS A 134 23.80 -13.49 5.53
C LYS A 134 22.81 -14.48 4.86
N GLU A 135 21.66 -14.74 5.47
CA GLU A 135 20.51 -15.50 4.97
C GLU A 135 19.84 -14.95 3.70
N HIS A 136 19.94 -13.64 3.40
CA HIS A 136 19.18 -13.02 2.30
C HIS A 136 19.91 -13.10 0.94
N GLN A 137 19.17 -13.51 -0.09
CA GLN A 137 19.63 -13.68 -1.47
C GLN A 137 19.36 -12.44 -2.34
N MET A 138 20.01 -12.35 -3.50
CA MET A 138 19.84 -11.22 -4.41
C MET A 138 18.48 -11.28 -5.11
N GLY A 139 17.63 -10.30 -4.84
CA GLY A 139 16.27 -10.20 -5.37
C GLY A 139 15.19 -10.21 -4.28
N ASP A 140 15.51 -10.72 -3.10
CA ASP A 140 14.58 -10.80 -1.95
C ASP A 140 14.04 -9.42 -1.56
N VAL A 141 12.83 -9.40 -1.00
CA VAL A 141 12.23 -8.22 -0.37
C VAL A 141 12.22 -8.45 1.14
N VAL A 142 12.91 -7.57 1.87
CA VAL A 142 12.99 -7.60 3.34
C VAL A 142 12.32 -6.34 3.86
N ASN A 143 11.24 -6.53 4.61
CA ASN A 143 10.57 -5.45 5.32
C ASN A 143 11.22 -5.32 6.70
N MET A 144 11.77 -4.15 7.04
CA MET A 144 12.44 -3.90 8.32
C MET A 144 12.24 -2.46 8.85
N PRO A 145 12.30 -2.24 10.17
CA PRO A 145 12.29 -0.90 10.75
C PRO A 145 13.44 -0.01 10.25
N LEU A 146 13.20 1.30 10.18
CA LEU A 146 14.23 2.29 9.92
C LEU A 146 15.31 2.28 11.02
N LYS A 147 14.92 2.08 12.29
CA LYS A 147 15.84 1.89 13.42
C LYS A 147 16.82 0.74 13.18
N ASP A 148 16.31 -0.47 12.96
CA ASP A 148 17.11 -1.68 12.69
C ASP A 148 18.02 -1.48 11.47
N TYR A 149 17.52 -0.81 10.43
CA TYR A 149 18.33 -0.43 9.26
C TYR A 149 19.49 0.52 9.63
N LEU A 150 19.30 1.45 10.56
CA LEU A 150 20.37 2.34 11.05
C LEU A 150 21.41 1.60 11.89
N GLU A 151 21.01 0.56 12.62
CA GLU A 151 21.92 -0.31 13.39
C GLU A 151 22.75 -1.23 12.48
N LEU A 152 22.29 -1.55 11.26
CA LEU A 152 23.05 -2.37 10.30
C LEU A 152 24.46 -1.79 10.02
N PRO A 153 25.47 -2.68 9.80
CA PRO A 153 26.81 -2.27 9.36
C PRO A 153 26.78 -1.39 8.12
N SER A 154 27.73 -0.44 8.04
CA SER A 154 27.80 0.53 6.93
C SER A 154 27.89 -0.12 5.55
N TYR A 155 28.53 -1.31 5.46
CA TYR A 155 28.53 -2.14 4.25
C TYR A 155 27.12 -2.59 3.84
N ALA A 156 26.33 -3.14 4.77
CA ALA A 156 25.01 -3.69 4.49
C ALA A 156 24.04 -2.60 3.98
N ARG A 157 23.99 -1.45 4.68
CA ARG A 157 23.24 -0.26 4.23
C ARG A 157 23.68 0.21 2.84
N ARG A 158 24.98 0.38 2.62
CA ARG A 158 25.50 0.93 1.36
C ARG A 158 25.36 -0.04 0.18
N ASN A 159 25.49 -1.35 0.39
CA ASN A 159 25.68 -2.31 -0.71
C ASN A 159 24.60 -3.40 -0.83
N CYS A 160 23.88 -3.75 0.24
CA CYS A 160 22.94 -4.89 0.25
C CYS A 160 21.48 -4.43 0.20
N PHE A 161 21.04 -3.62 1.16
CA PHE A 161 19.63 -3.21 1.28
C PHE A 161 19.34 -1.95 0.46
N LYS A 162 18.27 -1.94 -0.37
CA LYS A 162 17.95 -0.85 -1.31
C LYS A 162 16.45 -0.58 -1.34
N HIS A 163 16.03 0.67 -1.51
CA HIS A 163 14.63 0.92 -1.88
C HIS A 163 14.38 0.49 -3.32
N TYR A 164 13.12 0.17 -3.63
CA TYR A 164 12.70 -0.23 -4.96
C TYR A 164 11.36 0.40 -5.36
N LYS A 165 11.11 0.42 -6.67
CA LYS A 165 9.85 0.87 -7.29
C LYS A 165 9.24 -0.24 -8.14
N VAL A 166 7.96 -0.10 -8.40
CA VAL A 166 7.19 -0.91 -9.36
C VAL A 166 6.58 0.00 -10.42
N SER A 167 6.32 -0.54 -11.61
CA SER A 167 5.39 0.06 -12.56
C SER A 167 3.95 -0.15 -12.09
N VAL A 168 3.03 0.66 -12.59
CA VAL A 168 1.59 0.44 -12.46
C VAL A 168 0.99 0.42 -13.86
N ASP A 169 0.12 -0.55 -14.12
CA ASP A 169 -0.65 -0.62 -15.35
C ASP A 169 -2.13 -0.33 -15.06
N PHE A 170 -2.61 0.76 -15.64
CA PHE A 170 -3.99 1.23 -15.49
C PHE A 170 -4.88 0.58 -16.56
N ALA A 171 -6.19 0.55 -16.30
CA ALA A 171 -7.19 0.11 -17.26
C ALA A 171 -7.15 0.95 -18.55
N GLU A 172 -7.46 0.33 -19.68
CA GLU A 172 -7.53 1.00 -20.98
C GLU A 172 -8.76 1.91 -21.06
N GLN A 173 -8.59 3.10 -21.64
CA GLN A 173 -9.64 4.10 -21.80
C GLN A 173 -9.57 4.76 -23.19
N PRO A 174 -10.72 5.07 -23.83
CA PRO A 174 -10.73 5.71 -25.14
C PRO A 174 -10.13 7.13 -25.08
N VAL A 175 -9.30 7.45 -26.07
CA VAL A 175 -8.58 8.73 -26.17
C VAL A 175 -9.09 9.60 -27.34
N PRO A 176 -9.25 10.92 -27.15
CA PRO A 176 -9.76 11.86 -28.18
C PRO A 176 -8.77 12.17 -29.32
N PHE A 177 -7.50 11.77 -29.16
CA PHE A 177 -6.44 12.03 -30.13
C PHE A 177 -5.39 10.93 -30.03
N ASP A 178 -4.72 10.62 -31.15
CA ASP A 178 -3.62 9.67 -31.21
C ASP A 178 -2.54 10.00 -30.15
N PRO A 179 -2.17 9.06 -29.26
CA PRO A 179 -1.24 9.34 -28.18
C PRO A 179 0.14 9.80 -28.68
N TYR A 180 0.63 9.24 -29.79
CA TYR A 180 1.94 9.58 -30.33
C TYR A 180 1.97 11.01 -30.87
N LEU A 181 0.98 11.40 -31.69
CA LEU A 181 0.85 12.75 -32.22
C LEU A 181 0.58 13.79 -31.11
N TYR A 182 -0.16 13.41 -30.06
CA TYR A 182 -0.31 14.23 -28.85
C TYR A 182 1.02 14.42 -28.11
N GLY A 183 1.81 13.35 -27.94
CA GLY A 183 3.17 13.41 -27.39
C GLY A 183 4.09 14.34 -28.18
N ALA A 184 4.10 14.20 -29.51
CA ALA A 184 4.86 15.08 -30.39
C ALA A 184 4.40 16.55 -30.31
N TRP A 185 3.12 16.81 -30.07
CA TRP A 185 2.62 18.17 -29.88
C TRP A 185 2.99 18.73 -28.49
N LEU A 186 3.07 17.90 -27.46
CA LEU A 186 3.52 18.31 -26.12
C LEU A 186 4.98 18.80 -26.12
N GLY A 187 5.83 18.21 -26.96
CA GLY A 187 7.15 18.72 -27.32
C GLY A 187 7.07 19.93 -28.26
N ASP A 188 7.38 19.73 -29.54
CA ASP A 188 7.53 20.76 -30.58
C ASP A 188 6.23 21.42 -31.08
N GLY A 189 5.11 21.20 -30.40
CA GLY A 189 3.82 21.80 -30.74
C GLY A 189 3.55 23.17 -30.13
N THR A 190 2.75 24.00 -30.81
CA THR A 190 2.43 25.35 -30.36
C THR A 190 1.19 25.41 -29.45
N CYS A 191 1.21 26.27 -28.43
CA CYS A 191 0.07 26.48 -27.52
C CYS A 191 -1.06 27.34 -28.14
N ARG A 192 -1.19 27.38 -29.47
CA ARG A 192 -2.17 28.23 -30.20
C ARG A 192 -2.97 27.45 -31.26
N GLU A 193 -2.37 26.44 -31.87
CA GLU A 193 -2.96 25.64 -32.95
C GLU A 193 -2.44 24.20 -32.90
N LEU A 194 -3.16 23.29 -33.58
CA LEU A 194 -2.75 21.90 -33.80
C LEU A 194 -1.62 21.88 -34.83
N SER A 195 -0.41 22.18 -34.38
CA SER A 195 0.77 22.32 -35.23
C SER A 195 2.03 21.75 -34.57
N TRP A 196 2.96 21.22 -35.36
CA TRP A 196 4.28 20.74 -34.95
C TRP A 196 5.38 21.38 -35.79
N THR A 197 6.59 21.56 -35.26
CA THR A 197 7.78 21.87 -36.06
C THR A 197 8.77 20.70 -36.01
N ILE A 198 8.82 19.89 -37.06
CA ILE A 198 9.55 18.62 -37.10
C ILE A 198 10.83 18.76 -37.93
N ASN A 199 11.90 18.04 -37.58
CA ASN A 199 13.13 18.01 -38.38
C ASN A 199 12.90 17.31 -39.73
N ASP A 200 13.49 17.82 -40.81
CA ASP A 200 13.26 17.31 -42.17
C ASP A 200 13.69 15.85 -42.41
N LYS A 201 14.48 15.26 -41.50
CA LYS A 201 14.91 13.84 -41.53
C LYS A 201 14.00 12.89 -40.74
N ASP A 202 13.04 13.41 -39.98
CA ASP A 202 12.13 12.61 -39.14
C ASP A 202 10.82 12.31 -39.89
N THR A 203 10.94 11.68 -41.07
CA THR A 203 9.81 11.51 -42.02
C THR A 203 8.69 10.63 -41.45
N GLU A 204 9.01 9.62 -40.65
CA GLU A 204 8.03 8.78 -39.94
C GLU A 204 7.01 9.61 -39.14
N ILE A 205 7.41 10.75 -38.57
CA ILE A 205 6.51 11.67 -37.84
C ILE A 205 5.63 12.45 -38.82
N THR A 206 6.22 12.94 -39.92
CA THR A 206 5.51 13.62 -41.00
C THR A 206 4.42 12.72 -41.61
N GLU A 207 4.75 11.45 -41.87
CA GLU A 207 3.85 10.45 -42.42
C GLU A 207 2.65 10.20 -41.50
N ARG A 208 2.87 10.07 -40.18
CA ARG A 208 1.79 9.97 -39.18
C ARG A 208 0.89 11.22 -39.15
N ILE A 209 1.47 12.43 -39.20
CA ILE A 209 0.70 13.70 -39.22
C ILE A 209 -0.18 13.76 -40.48
N LEU A 210 0.36 13.39 -41.65
CA LEU A 210 -0.38 13.41 -42.92
C LEU A 210 -1.49 12.33 -42.96
N ALA A 211 -1.22 11.13 -42.43
CA ALA A 211 -2.22 10.06 -42.33
C ALA A 211 -3.40 10.47 -41.44
N TYR A 212 -3.13 11.00 -40.24
CA TYR A 212 -4.17 11.51 -39.33
C TYR A 212 -4.98 12.64 -39.94
N ALA A 213 -4.32 13.59 -40.62
CA ALA A 213 -5.02 14.68 -41.32
C ALA A 213 -5.89 14.19 -42.49
N GLY A 214 -5.50 13.09 -43.15
CA GLY A 214 -6.31 12.40 -44.14
C GLY A 214 -7.57 11.78 -43.52
N GLN A 215 -7.40 10.99 -42.47
CA GLN A 215 -8.49 10.34 -41.72
C GLN A 215 -9.52 11.35 -41.20
N GLU A 216 -9.08 12.39 -40.50
CA GLU A 216 -9.94 13.42 -39.90
C GLU A 216 -10.39 14.50 -40.91
N ASN A 217 -10.10 14.31 -42.21
CA ASN A 217 -10.48 15.21 -43.30
C ASN A 217 -10.04 16.68 -43.07
N LEU A 218 -8.85 16.89 -42.50
CA LEU A 218 -8.28 18.19 -42.14
C LEU A 218 -7.49 18.82 -43.30
N HIS A 219 -7.30 20.14 -43.26
CA HIS A 219 -6.40 20.86 -44.15
C HIS A 219 -5.02 20.97 -43.50
N VAL A 220 -4.01 20.42 -44.17
CA VAL A 220 -2.59 20.53 -43.80
C VAL A 220 -1.99 21.77 -44.49
N ARG A 221 -1.39 22.65 -43.70
CA ARG A 221 -0.44 23.66 -44.18
C ARG A 221 0.97 23.25 -43.78
N GLN A 222 1.90 23.27 -44.73
CA GLN A 222 3.32 23.03 -44.48
C GLN A 222 4.13 24.31 -44.74
N VAL A 223 5.12 24.57 -43.89
CA VAL A 223 6.07 25.68 -44.03
C VAL A 223 7.48 25.19 -43.69
N THR A 224 8.37 25.12 -44.68
CA THR A 224 9.75 24.66 -44.50
C THR A 224 10.68 25.81 -44.14
N GLY A 225 11.59 25.60 -43.18
CA GLY A 225 12.62 26.57 -42.81
C GLY A 225 13.73 25.97 -41.95
N ARG A 226 14.99 26.31 -42.28
CA ARG A 226 16.20 25.95 -41.50
C ARG A 226 16.39 24.44 -41.22
N GLY A 227 15.95 23.56 -42.11
CA GLY A 227 16.04 22.10 -41.91
C GLY A 227 14.90 21.50 -41.06
N CYS A 228 13.84 22.27 -40.84
CA CYS A 228 12.60 21.78 -40.23
C CYS A 228 11.40 22.09 -41.14
N VAL A 229 10.31 21.33 -40.98
CA VAL A 229 9.01 21.59 -41.59
C VAL A 229 8.00 21.83 -40.46
N THR A 230 7.32 22.97 -40.49
CA THR A 230 6.18 23.23 -39.62
C THR A 230 4.91 22.72 -40.31
N HIS A 231 4.20 21.79 -39.66
CA HIS A 231 2.92 21.25 -40.10
C HIS A 231 1.82 21.84 -39.22
N SER A 232 0.89 22.59 -39.79
CA SER A 232 -0.28 23.14 -39.08
C SER A 232 -1.57 22.56 -39.64
N LEU A 233 -2.40 21.97 -38.79
CA LEU A 233 -3.69 21.40 -39.14
C LEU A 233 -4.84 22.36 -38.84
N SER A 234 -5.79 22.41 -39.76
CA SER A 234 -6.96 23.30 -39.68
C SER A 234 -8.21 22.64 -40.27
N ARG A 235 -9.38 23.09 -39.83
CA ARG A 235 -10.67 22.60 -40.32
C ARG A 235 -10.96 23.18 -41.71
N LYS A 236 -11.31 22.34 -42.70
CA LYS A 236 -11.46 22.71 -44.12
C LYS A 236 -12.50 23.80 -44.42
N VAL A 237 -13.48 24.03 -43.54
CA VAL A 237 -14.60 24.96 -43.78
C VAL A 237 -14.79 25.90 -42.58
N ARG A 238 -14.84 27.22 -42.84
CA ARG A 238 -15.37 28.21 -41.89
C ARG A 238 -16.90 28.22 -41.98
N GLY A 239 -17.58 27.67 -40.98
CA GLY A 239 -19.05 27.75 -40.84
C GLY A 239 -19.69 26.45 -40.38
N ASN A 240 -19.24 25.30 -40.89
CA ASN A 240 -19.70 23.98 -40.45
C ASN A 240 -18.52 23.00 -40.40
N ALA A 241 -17.61 23.27 -39.47
CA ALA A 241 -16.35 22.52 -39.35
C ALA A 241 -16.58 21.16 -38.65
N PRO A 242 -15.94 20.06 -39.10
CA PRO A 242 -16.05 18.78 -38.42
C PRO A 242 -15.63 18.87 -36.95
N HIS A 243 -16.33 18.12 -36.10
CA HIS A 243 -15.91 17.87 -34.73
C HIS A 243 -14.63 17.01 -34.80
N CYS A 244 -13.62 17.39 -34.02
CA CYS A 244 -12.31 16.75 -34.02
C CYS A 244 -11.65 17.13 -32.70
N ASP A 245 -11.48 16.13 -31.83
CA ASP A 245 -11.33 16.36 -30.39
C ASP A 245 -9.92 16.84 -30.01
N ALA A 246 -8.92 16.56 -30.86
CA ALA A 246 -7.57 17.11 -30.77
C ALA A 246 -7.55 18.64 -30.61
N PHE A 247 -8.49 19.37 -31.24
CA PHE A 247 -8.58 20.84 -31.13
C PHE A 247 -9.18 21.34 -29.81
N TYR A 248 -9.85 20.48 -29.04
CA TYR A 248 -10.31 20.78 -27.67
C TYR A 248 -9.24 20.33 -26.67
N LEU A 249 -8.76 19.09 -26.79
CA LEU A 249 -7.65 18.52 -26.02
C LEU A 249 -6.45 19.47 -25.92
N ILE A 250 -6.04 20.08 -27.02
CA ILE A 250 -4.91 21.04 -27.05
C ILE A 250 -5.16 22.30 -26.21
N LYS A 251 -6.40 22.75 -26.08
CA LYS A 251 -6.75 23.91 -25.24
C LYS A 251 -6.78 23.52 -23.77
N ASP A 252 -7.37 22.37 -23.49
CA ASP A 252 -7.48 21.82 -22.14
C ASP A 252 -6.07 21.51 -21.57
N SER A 253 -5.17 21.02 -22.43
CA SER A 253 -3.73 20.83 -22.16
C SER A 253 -2.92 22.12 -21.92
N VAL A 254 -3.51 23.32 -22.03
CA VAL A 254 -2.84 24.62 -21.85
C VAL A 254 -3.58 25.48 -20.83
N THR A 255 -3.41 25.17 -19.55
CA THR A 255 -3.98 25.98 -18.46
C THR A 255 -3.00 27.03 -17.96
N LYS A 256 -3.47 28.26 -17.72
CA LYS A 256 -2.72 29.38 -17.09
C LYS A 256 -1.33 29.71 -17.71
N LYS A 257 -1.09 29.32 -18.96
CA LYS A 257 0.19 29.39 -19.73
C LYS A 257 1.19 28.24 -19.49
N GLU A 258 0.89 27.22 -18.69
CA GLU A 258 1.65 25.96 -18.69
C GLU A 258 1.17 25.03 -19.80
N LYS A 259 1.99 24.03 -20.18
CA LYS A 259 1.52 22.79 -20.84
C LYS A 259 1.33 21.70 -19.78
N HIS A 260 0.33 20.85 -19.98
CA HIS A 260 0.06 19.65 -19.19
C HIS A 260 -0.27 18.45 -20.07
N ILE A 261 -0.14 17.25 -19.52
CA ILE A 261 -0.64 16.01 -20.14
C ILE A 261 -1.98 15.65 -19.50
N GLU A 262 -3.00 15.42 -20.34
CA GLU A 262 -4.33 15.06 -19.85
C GLU A 262 -4.35 13.73 -19.08
N ASN A 263 -5.11 13.68 -17.99
CA ASN A 263 -5.12 12.55 -17.05
C ASN A 263 -5.52 11.23 -17.73
N ARG A 264 -6.43 11.29 -18.72
CA ARG A 264 -6.87 10.15 -19.53
C ARG A 264 -5.77 9.51 -20.40
N TYR A 265 -4.60 10.14 -20.52
CA TYR A 265 -3.41 9.55 -21.14
C TYR A 265 -2.39 9.09 -20.09
N LEU A 266 -2.19 9.88 -19.02
CA LEU A 266 -1.31 9.52 -17.90
C LEU A 266 -1.74 8.25 -17.18
N ARG A 267 -3.05 7.95 -17.16
CA ARG A 267 -3.68 6.88 -16.37
C ARG A 267 -4.38 5.83 -17.25
N ASN A 268 -3.73 5.47 -18.34
CA ASN A 268 -4.28 4.58 -19.38
C ASN A 268 -3.41 3.32 -19.54
N SER A 269 -3.76 2.47 -20.52
CA SER A 269 -3.02 1.26 -20.86
C SER A 269 -1.53 1.53 -21.08
N ARG A 270 -0.71 0.50 -20.89
CA ARG A 270 0.74 0.58 -21.07
C ARG A 270 1.12 1.07 -22.46
N GLU A 271 0.38 0.65 -23.49
CA GLU A 271 0.63 1.04 -24.89
C GLU A 271 0.33 2.51 -25.15
N VAL A 272 -0.83 3.02 -24.71
CA VAL A 272 -1.18 4.45 -24.83
C VAL A 272 -0.10 5.33 -24.19
N ARG A 273 0.37 4.95 -23.00
CA ARG A 273 1.46 5.66 -22.29
C ARG A 273 2.81 5.55 -23.00
N LEU A 274 3.14 4.42 -23.62
CA LEU A 274 4.38 4.22 -24.39
C LEU A 274 4.39 5.01 -25.70
N GLN A 275 3.28 5.01 -26.45
CA GLN A 275 3.14 5.81 -27.69
C GLN A 275 3.22 7.31 -27.39
N LEU A 276 2.57 7.78 -26.32
CA LEU A 276 2.68 9.16 -25.83
C LEU A 276 4.13 9.55 -25.52
N LEU A 277 4.84 8.70 -24.77
CA LEU A 277 6.23 8.95 -24.42
C LEU A 277 7.15 8.92 -25.66
N ALA A 278 6.88 8.04 -26.63
CA ALA A 278 7.63 7.96 -27.87
C ALA A 278 7.52 9.26 -28.69
N GLY A 279 6.31 9.76 -28.96
CA GLY A 279 6.15 11.00 -29.73
C GLY A 279 6.77 12.23 -29.05
N LEU A 280 6.70 12.29 -27.72
CA LEU A 280 7.34 13.33 -26.92
C LEU A 280 8.87 13.28 -27.04
N LEU A 281 9.47 12.09 -26.97
CA LEU A 281 10.91 11.90 -27.11
C LEU A 281 11.39 12.02 -28.56
N ASP A 282 10.52 11.73 -29.52
CA ASP A 282 10.79 11.90 -30.95
C ASP A 282 10.70 13.36 -31.42
N THR A 283 10.33 14.29 -30.54
CA THR A 283 10.41 15.74 -30.77
C THR A 283 11.50 16.37 -29.92
N ASP A 284 11.25 16.58 -28.62
CA ASP A 284 12.13 17.28 -27.67
C ASP A 284 13.15 16.36 -26.96
N GLY A 285 13.19 15.08 -27.32
CA GLY A 285 14.08 14.09 -26.71
C GLY A 285 15.43 13.91 -27.43
N TYR A 286 16.47 13.64 -26.64
CA TYR A 286 17.84 13.38 -27.10
C TYR A 286 18.38 12.07 -26.52
N LEU A 287 18.83 11.16 -27.39
CA LEU A 287 19.34 9.83 -27.01
C LEU A 287 20.85 9.88 -26.73
N ILE A 288 21.28 9.49 -25.52
CA ILE A 288 22.68 9.33 -25.11
C ILE A 288 22.84 7.96 -24.43
N ASP A 289 23.77 7.14 -24.88
CA ASP A 289 24.11 5.84 -24.25
C ASP A 289 22.90 4.98 -23.89
N LYS A 290 21.95 4.88 -24.83
CA LYS A 290 20.67 4.15 -24.72
C LYS A 290 19.68 4.74 -23.70
N CYS A 291 19.98 5.88 -23.09
CA CYS A 291 19.10 6.64 -22.20
C CYS A 291 18.62 7.92 -22.89
N TYR A 292 17.43 8.41 -22.55
CA TYR A 292 16.90 9.66 -23.12
C TYR A 292 17.07 10.84 -22.16
N GLU A 293 17.32 12.03 -22.70
CA GLU A 293 17.19 13.32 -22.01
C GLU A 293 16.11 14.16 -22.70
N ILE A 294 15.29 14.88 -21.93
CA ILE A 294 14.30 15.87 -22.41
C ILE A 294 14.33 17.12 -21.50
N ALA A 295 13.99 18.31 -22.01
CA ALA A 295 14.25 19.58 -21.33
C ALA A 295 13.12 20.62 -21.43
N THR A 296 12.00 20.36 -20.75
CA THR A 296 10.86 21.29 -20.68
C THR A 296 11.15 22.56 -19.84
N LYS A 297 10.50 23.68 -20.19
CA LYS A 297 10.45 24.92 -19.38
C LYS A 297 9.20 25.04 -18.50
N TRP A 298 8.26 24.11 -18.63
CA TRP A 298 6.99 24.09 -17.90
C TRP A 298 7.10 23.13 -16.71
N GLU A 299 6.64 23.57 -15.54
CA GLU A 299 6.66 22.78 -14.31
C GLU A 299 5.55 21.73 -14.30
N GLY A 300 4.36 22.08 -14.80
CA GLY A 300 3.27 21.14 -15.07
C GLY A 300 3.75 19.93 -15.89
N LEU A 301 4.15 20.18 -17.15
CA LEU A 301 4.66 19.14 -18.05
C LEU A 301 5.85 18.35 -17.46
N ARG A 302 6.72 18.95 -16.63
CA ARG A 302 7.78 18.21 -15.92
C ARG A 302 7.16 17.12 -15.04
N ASN A 303 6.21 17.49 -14.19
CA ASN A 303 5.58 16.56 -13.24
C ASN A 303 4.83 15.45 -13.97
N ASP A 304 4.15 15.80 -15.06
CA ASP A 304 3.40 14.86 -15.88
C ASP A 304 4.34 13.85 -16.59
N ILE A 305 5.49 14.29 -17.10
CA ILE A 305 6.55 13.41 -17.65
C ILE A 305 7.15 12.52 -16.55
N LEU A 306 7.42 13.07 -15.36
CA LEU A 306 7.93 12.27 -14.23
C LEU A 306 6.94 11.16 -13.86
N PHE A 307 5.64 11.45 -13.78
CA PHE A 307 4.58 10.47 -13.52
C PHE A 307 4.49 9.42 -14.64
N LEU A 308 4.43 9.87 -15.90
CA LEU A 308 4.36 9.00 -17.08
C LEU A 308 5.50 7.98 -17.10
N CYS A 309 6.74 8.45 -16.99
CA CYS A 309 7.92 7.59 -17.05
C CYS A 309 8.05 6.68 -15.82
N ARG A 310 7.70 7.15 -14.61
CA ARG A 310 7.70 6.31 -13.39
C ARG A 310 6.65 5.20 -13.47
N SER A 311 5.41 5.54 -13.86
CA SER A 311 4.32 4.57 -13.96
C SER A 311 4.60 3.46 -14.98
N LEU A 312 5.33 3.77 -16.05
CA LEU A 312 5.80 2.79 -17.06
C LEU A 312 6.96 1.90 -16.58
N GLY A 313 7.58 2.19 -15.43
CA GLY A 313 8.71 1.43 -14.88
C GLY A 313 10.08 1.91 -15.34
N PHE A 314 10.22 3.16 -15.79
CA PHE A 314 11.52 3.76 -16.09
C PHE A 314 12.14 4.42 -14.85
N SER A 315 13.47 4.38 -14.77
CA SER A 315 14.26 5.07 -13.74
C SER A 315 14.51 6.50 -14.20
N VAL A 316 13.95 7.47 -13.47
CA VAL A 316 13.91 8.89 -13.88
C VAL A 316 14.65 9.77 -12.87
N ARG A 317 15.54 10.62 -13.38
CA ARG A 317 16.22 11.68 -12.61
C ARG A 317 15.88 13.03 -13.24
N HIS A 318 15.74 14.10 -12.47
CA HIS A 318 15.60 15.45 -13.02
C HIS A 318 16.54 16.45 -12.32
N ALA A 319 16.76 17.61 -12.95
CA ALA A 319 17.51 18.73 -12.38
C ALA A 319 17.12 20.07 -13.03
N LEU A 320 17.37 21.17 -12.34
CA LEU A 320 17.26 22.52 -12.89
C LEU A 320 18.46 22.84 -13.80
N LYS A 321 18.21 23.55 -14.90
CA LYS A 321 19.23 24.19 -15.74
C LYS A 321 18.79 25.63 -16.01
N PHE A 322 19.63 26.59 -15.64
CA PHE A 322 19.40 28.01 -15.93
C PHE A 322 20.06 28.37 -17.27
N VAL A 323 19.32 29.02 -18.16
CA VAL A 323 19.80 29.48 -19.47
C VAL A 323 19.27 30.88 -19.72
N ASN A 324 20.15 31.87 -19.86
CA ASN A 324 19.79 33.26 -20.20
C ASN A 324 18.66 33.85 -19.31
N GLY A 325 18.67 33.54 -18.01
CA GLY A 325 17.65 33.97 -17.04
C GLY A 325 16.37 33.11 -16.99
N VAL A 326 16.24 32.09 -17.85
CA VAL A 326 15.10 31.15 -17.88
C VAL A 326 15.48 29.82 -17.22
N THR A 327 14.60 29.31 -16.37
CA THR A 327 14.73 27.98 -15.76
C THR A 327 14.16 26.91 -16.67
N TYR A 328 14.92 25.83 -16.87
CA TYR A 328 14.51 24.61 -17.56
C TYR A 328 14.63 23.40 -16.63
N TYR A 329 13.75 22.43 -16.78
CA TYR A 329 13.73 21.17 -16.06
C TYR A 329 14.25 20.07 -16.99
N ARG A 330 15.52 19.65 -16.81
CA ARG A 330 16.09 18.51 -17.52
C ARG A 330 15.63 17.23 -16.85
N ILE A 331 15.22 16.24 -17.65
CA ILE A 331 14.77 14.93 -17.20
C ILE A 331 15.57 13.88 -17.95
N TRP A 332 16.18 12.94 -17.22
CA TRP A 332 16.87 11.77 -17.76
C TRP A 332 16.07 10.52 -17.49
N ILE A 333 15.79 9.74 -18.54
CA ILE A 333 14.95 8.54 -18.53
C ILE A 333 15.83 7.35 -18.90
N SER A 334 15.86 6.34 -18.05
CA SER A 334 16.77 5.19 -18.15
C SER A 334 16.11 3.88 -17.71
N GLY A 335 16.67 2.75 -18.14
CA GLY A 335 16.12 1.41 -17.88
C GLY A 335 15.85 0.67 -19.18
N ASN A 336 14.66 0.11 -19.34
CA ASN A 336 14.28 -0.68 -20.53
C ASN A 336 13.80 0.23 -21.68
N THR A 337 14.52 1.31 -21.95
CA THR A 337 14.20 2.39 -22.91
C THR A 337 13.98 1.90 -24.35
N HIS A 338 14.53 0.74 -24.71
CA HIS A 338 14.28 0.06 -25.99
C HIS A 338 12.81 -0.35 -26.21
N MET A 339 12.01 -0.46 -25.13
CA MET A 339 10.57 -0.73 -25.18
C MET A 339 9.76 0.49 -25.64
N ILE A 340 10.34 1.69 -25.69
CA ILE A 340 9.64 2.89 -26.14
C ILE A 340 9.59 2.87 -27.68
N PRO A 341 8.39 2.96 -28.32
CA PRO A 341 8.22 2.82 -29.76
C PRO A 341 8.59 4.10 -30.54
N CYS A 342 9.75 4.69 -30.22
CA CYS A 342 10.37 5.79 -30.96
C CYS A 342 10.68 5.41 -32.42
N ILE A 343 10.72 6.42 -33.30
CA ILE A 343 11.10 6.28 -34.71
C ILE A 343 12.48 5.62 -34.89
N THR A 344 12.71 4.98 -36.02
CA THR A 344 13.89 4.15 -36.31
C THR A 344 15.21 4.88 -36.00
N ARG A 345 15.28 6.18 -36.30
CA ARG A 345 16.47 7.03 -36.08
C ARG A 345 16.74 7.37 -34.61
N LYS A 346 15.72 7.33 -33.74
CA LYS A 346 15.79 7.77 -32.33
C LYS A 346 15.60 6.63 -31.33
N LYS A 347 15.27 5.42 -31.79
CA LYS A 347 15.01 4.24 -30.96
C LYS A 347 16.26 3.77 -30.19
N ALA A 348 16.15 3.72 -28.87
CA ALA A 348 17.17 3.16 -27.98
C ALA A 348 17.41 1.65 -28.22
N GLY A 349 18.68 1.23 -28.25
CA GLY A 349 19.06 -0.18 -28.22
C GLY A 349 18.98 -0.80 -26.81
N GLU A 350 19.01 -2.13 -26.73
CA GLU A 350 18.87 -2.87 -25.46
C GLU A 350 19.97 -2.57 -24.42
N ARG A 351 19.58 -2.56 -23.14
CA ARG A 351 20.43 -2.12 -22.02
C ARG A 351 21.34 -3.24 -21.52
N CYS A 352 22.66 -3.05 -21.66
CA CYS A 352 23.68 -4.03 -21.28
C CYS A 352 24.13 -3.97 -19.79
N GLN A 353 23.47 -3.18 -18.94
CA GLN A 353 23.85 -3.02 -17.52
C GLN A 353 23.12 -4.02 -16.62
N ILE A 354 23.88 -4.78 -15.82
CA ILE A 354 23.37 -5.83 -14.92
C ILE A 354 22.42 -5.30 -13.83
N LYS A 355 22.64 -4.08 -13.31
CA LYS A 355 21.87 -3.53 -12.18
C LYS A 355 20.41 -3.26 -12.55
N THR A 356 19.46 -3.62 -11.68
CA THR A 356 18.02 -3.34 -11.88
C THR A 356 17.74 -1.82 -11.86
N PRO A 357 17.05 -1.22 -12.87
CA PRO A 357 16.86 0.23 -12.95
C PRO A 357 16.05 0.84 -11.80
N LEU A 358 15.10 0.07 -11.27
CA LEU A 358 14.16 0.48 -10.22
C LEU A 358 14.62 0.15 -8.80
N VAL A 359 15.90 -0.21 -8.60
CA VAL A 359 16.48 -0.55 -7.28
C VAL A 359 17.64 0.38 -6.98
N TYR A 360 17.58 1.13 -5.89
CA TYR A 360 18.50 2.26 -5.64
C TYR A 360 18.88 2.46 -4.17
N GLY A 361 20.07 3.02 -3.99
CA GLY A 361 20.56 3.47 -2.68
C GLY A 361 19.88 4.75 -2.23
N PHE A 362 19.88 4.95 -0.91
CA PHE A 362 19.32 6.11 -0.22
C PHE A 362 20.22 6.51 0.95
N SER A 363 20.04 7.72 1.45
CA SER A 363 20.61 8.18 2.72
C SER A 363 19.50 8.56 3.70
N VAL A 364 19.82 8.49 4.99
CA VAL A 364 18.93 8.81 6.10
C VAL A 364 19.52 9.99 6.88
N GLU A 365 18.70 10.98 7.18
CA GLU A 365 19.03 12.18 7.95
C GLU A 365 18.01 12.31 9.11
N ALA A 366 18.47 12.54 10.34
CA ALA A 366 17.57 12.75 11.48
C ALA A 366 17.05 14.20 11.50
N LEU A 367 15.75 14.39 11.72
CA LEU A 367 15.11 15.72 11.73
C LEU A 367 14.76 16.23 13.14
N GLY A 368 14.70 15.34 14.12
CA GLY A 368 14.20 15.61 15.48
C GLY A 368 12.76 15.11 15.66
N GLU A 369 12.15 15.36 16.81
CA GLU A 369 10.74 15.02 17.03
C GLU A 369 9.80 15.82 16.11
N GLY A 370 8.78 15.15 15.57
CA GLY A 370 7.80 15.79 14.69
C GLY A 370 6.49 15.00 14.60
N ASP A 371 5.48 15.65 14.01
CA ASP A 371 4.14 15.08 13.83
C ASP A 371 4.11 14.09 12.66
N TYR A 372 3.58 12.89 12.94
CA TYR A 372 3.50 11.79 11.98
C TYR A 372 2.05 11.47 11.57
N TYR A 373 1.93 10.93 10.36
CA TYR A 373 0.69 10.64 9.67
C TYR A 373 0.80 9.25 9.04
N GLY A 374 -0.01 8.31 9.51
CA GLY A 374 -0.10 6.96 8.93
C GLY A 374 -1.55 6.54 8.76
N PHE A 375 -1.74 5.36 8.20
CA PHE A 375 -3.06 4.78 7.98
C PHE A 375 -2.95 3.26 7.90
N GLU A 376 -4.10 2.64 8.05
CA GLU A 376 -4.31 1.21 7.91
C GLU A 376 -5.04 0.93 6.61
N ILE A 377 -4.69 -0.16 5.95
CA ILE A 377 -5.27 -0.59 4.68
C ILE A 377 -5.46 -2.10 4.68
N ASP A 378 -6.36 -2.59 3.83
CA ASP A 378 -6.57 -4.01 3.57
C ASP A 378 -5.53 -4.62 2.59
N GLY A 379 -5.85 -5.80 2.05
CA GLY A 379 -5.04 -6.51 1.05
C GLY A 379 -3.74 -7.08 1.63
N ASN A 380 -2.69 -7.14 0.81
CA ASN A 380 -1.33 -7.49 1.26
C ASN A 380 -0.61 -6.35 2.02
N HIS A 381 -1.33 -5.28 2.34
CA HIS A 381 -0.81 -4.08 3.01
C HIS A 381 0.38 -3.34 2.35
N LEU A 382 0.79 -3.74 1.14
CA LEU A 382 1.81 -3.05 0.37
C LEU A 382 1.15 -1.95 -0.46
N TYR A 383 1.64 -0.71 -0.31
CA TYR A 383 1.13 0.47 -1.05
C TYR A 383 2.25 1.36 -1.57
N LEU A 384 1.88 2.25 -2.50
CA LEU A 384 2.82 3.11 -3.22
C LEU A 384 2.79 4.57 -2.74
N LEU A 385 3.99 5.13 -2.56
CA LEU A 385 4.19 6.57 -2.49
C LEU A 385 4.00 7.21 -3.86
N GLY A 386 3.76 8.53 -3.91
CA GLY A 386 3.57 9.29 -5.15
C GLY A 386 4.75 9.27 -6.13
N ASP A 387 5.90 8.75 -5.70
CA ASP A 387 7.08 8.52 -6.54
C ASP A 387 7.29 7.05 -6.96
N PHE A 388 6.31 6.18 -6.65
CA PHE A 388 6.20 4.72 -6.91
C PHE A 388 7.04 3.79 -6.00
N THR A 389 7.53 4.28 -4.85
CA THR A 389 8.24 3.49 -3.81
C THR A 389 7.26 2.68 -2.93
N VAL A 390 7.66 1.46 -2.50
CA VAL A 390 6.82 0.49 -1.75
C VAL A 390 7.07 0.52 -0.22
N THR A 391 6.03 0.28 0.60
CA THR A 391 6.03 0.22 2.10
C THR A 391 5.04 -0.83 2.66
N HIS A 392 5.11 -1.28 3.95
CA HIS A 392 4.51 -2.55 4.45
C HIS A 392 3.94 -2.60 5.91
N ASN A 393 3.02 -3.56 6.19
CA ASN A 393 2.49 -4.00 7.51
C ASN A 393 2.50 -5.56 7.60
N THR A 394 2.60 -6.31 8.71
CA THR A 394 2.86 -6.07 10.17
C THR A 394 2.90 -7.41 10.96
N ARG A 395 3.74 -7.55 12.01
CA ARG A 395 4.23 -8.88 12.49
C ARG A 395 3.74 -9.47 13.84
N MET A 396 3.08 -8.71 14.71
CA MET A 396 2.91 -9.08 16.14
C MET A 396 2.31 -10.47 16.43
N GLN A 397 1.33 -10.92 15.64
CA GLN A 397 0.59 -12.16 15.92
C GLN A 397 1.44 -13.42 15.78
N ILE A 398 2.41 -13.41 14.86
CA ILE A 398 3.26 -14.56 14.57
C ILE A 398 4.15 -14.87 15.77
N GLU A 399 4.62 -13.83 16.48
CA GLU A 399 5.41 -14.02 17.71
C GLU A 399 4.60 -14.69 18.83
N LEU A 400 3.35 -14.28 19.04
CA LEU A 400 2.49 -14.87 20.08
C LEU A 400 2.38 -16.39 19.91
N LEU A 401 2.14 -16.82 18.68
CA LEU A 401 2.03 -18.23 18.34
C LEU A 401 3.39 -18.96 18.37
N ARG A 402 4.49 -18.30 17.95
CA ARG A 402 5.86 -18.82 18.07
C ARG A 402 6.25 -19.05 19.54
N GLN A 403 5.90 -18.12 20.43
CA GLN A 403 6.17 -18.21 21.86
C GLN A 403 5.41 -19.37 22.52
N ILE A 404 4.11 -19.54 22.23
CA ILE A 404 3.36 -20.69 22.75
C ILE A 404 3.87 -22.01 22.17
N HIS A 405 4.13 -22.09 20.86
CA HIS A 405 4.64 -23.32 20.27
C HIS A 405 5.99 -23.72 20.88
N ALA A 406 6.94 -22.78 20.98
CA ALA A 406 8.27 -23.02 21.53
C ALA A 406 8.28 -23.48 23.00
N GLN A 407 7.25 -23.16 23.78
CA GLN A 407 7.13 -23.55 25.20
C GLN A 407 6.18 -24.73 25.47
N THR A 408 5.24 -25.03 24.56
CA THR A 408 4.25 -26.13 24.73
C THR A 408 4.44 -27.31 23.79
N GLY A 409 5.17 -27.14 22.69
CA GLY A 409 5.32 -28.14 21.61
C GLY A 409 4.04 -28.42 20.80
N ARG A 410 2.87 -27.92 21.22
CA ARG A 410 1.57 -28.14 20.57
C ARG A 410 1.37 -27.26 19.33
N ARG A 411 0.37 -27.59 18.51
CA ARG A 411 0.00 -26.81 17.31
C ARG A 411 -0.67 -25.49 17.71
N VAL A 412 -0.59 -24.50 16.83
CA VAL A 412 -1.07 -23.12 17.03
C VAL A 412 -1.75 -22.62 15.75
N LEU A 413 -2.82 -21.82 15.88
CA LEU A 413 -3.72 -21.49 14.76
C LEU A 413 -3.96 -19.98 14.60
N VAL A 414 -3.84 -19.48 13.37
CA VAL A 414 -4.40 -18.19 12.94
C VAL A 414 -5.76 -18.41 12.29
N ILE A 415 -6.74 -17.59 12.63
CA ILE A 415 -8.02 -17.50 11.92
C ILE A 415 -8.13 -16.08 11.36
N CYS A 416 -8.15 -15.96 10.03
CA CYS A 416 -8.08 -14.67 9.33
C CYS A 416 -9.05 -14.63 8.14
N PRO A 417 -9.30 -13.46 7.52
CA PRO A 417 -10.01 -13.40 6.24
C PRO A 417 -9.21 -14.12 5.14
N LEU A 418 -9.89 -14.79 4.20
CA LEU A 418 -9.23 -15.58 3.15
C LEU A 418 -8.21 -14.79 2.30
N GLY A 419 -8.37 -13.46 2.22
CA GLY A 419 -7.43 -12.56 1.53
C GLY A 419 -6.12 -12.29 2.28
N VAL A 420 -6.12 -12.35 3.62
CA VAL A 420 -4.93 -12.01 4.45
C VAL A 420 -3.98 -13.20 4.59
N LYS A 421 -4.48 -14.44 4.44
CA LYS A 421 -3.68 -15.67 4.61
C LYS A 421 -2.36 -15.71 3.82
N HIS A 422 -2.30 -15.02 2.67
CA HIS A 422 -1.08 -14.96 1.83
C HIS A 422 0.11 -14.37 2.61
N GLN A 423 -0.13 -13.27 3.33
CA GLN A 423 0.90 -12.57 4.09
C GLN A 423 1.53 -13.48 5.15
N PHE A 424 0.71 -14.19 5.93
CA PHE A 424 1.19 -15.15 6.93
C PHE A 424 1.99 -16.30 6.30
N VAL A 425 1.49 -16.89 5.21
CA VAL A 425 2.12 -18.09 4.58
C VAL A 425 3.39 -17.75 3.79
N HIS A 426 3.44 -16.60 3.11
CA HIS A 426 4.47 -16.30 2.11
C HIS A 426 5.36 -15.09 2.42
N GLU A 427 4.98 -14.23 3.37
CA GLU A 427 5.68 -12.95 3.62
C GLU A 427 6.17 -12.82 5.07
N ASP A 428 5.28 -12.55 6.03
CA ASP A 428 5.68 -12.26 7.42
C ASP A 428 6.02 -13.52 8.23
N GLY A 429 5.43 -14.68 7.91
CA GLY A 429 5.84 -15.96 8.50
C GLY A 429 7.27 -16.34 8.14
N PRO A 430 7.61 -16.47 6.84
CA PRO A 430 8.98 -16.72 6.39
C PRO A 430 10.00 -15.68 6.89
N ALA A 431 9.59 -14.41 7.06
CA ALA A 431 10.43 -13.36 7.64
C ALA A 431 10.63 -13.47 9.17
N MET A 432 10.06 -14.48 9.82
CA MET A 432 10.19 -14.82 11.24
C MET A 432 10.53 -16.30 11.47
N ASP A 433 11.09 -16.98 10.46
CA ASP A 433 11.39 -18.43 10.45
C ASP A 433 10.17 -19.34 10.73
N VAL A 434 8.96 -18.87 10.44
CA VAL A 434 7.68 -19.56 10.68
C VAL A 434 6.98 -19.87 9.36
N ARG A 435 6.81 -21.15 9.01
CA ARG A 435 6.00 -21.57 7.86
C ARG A 435 4.60 -21.95 8.31
N PHE A 436 3.58 -21.25 7.82
CA PHE A 436 2.17 -21.61 8.03
C PHE A 436 1.67 -22.63 7.00
N ALA A 437 0.84 -23.58 7.42
CA ALA A 437 0.05 -24.44 6.54
C ALA A 437 -1.43 -24.03 6.58
N TYR A 438 -2.05 -23.83 5.40
CA TYR A 438 -3.49 -23.57 5.32
C TYR A 438 -4.28 -24.86 5.52
N ILE A 439 -5.25 -24.84 6.43
CA ILE A 439 -6.15 -25.96 6.72
C ILE A 439 -7.59 -25.62 6.31
N GLY A 440 -8.20 -26.50 5.53
CA GLY A 440 -9.61 -26.46 5.13
C GLY A 440 -10.51 -27.35 6.02
N ASN A 441 -9.95 -28.38 6.64
CA ASN A 441 -10.62 -29.33 7.53
C ASN A 441 -9.66 -29.93 8.60
N ASP A 442 -10.18 -30.72 9.53
CA ASP A 442 -9.39 -31.39 10.60
C ASP A 442 -8.28 -32.31 10.08
N GLU A 443 -8.51 -33.07 9.00
CA GLU A 443 -7.52 -33.98 8.42
C GLU A 443 -6.35 -33.21 7.79
N ASP A 444 -6.60 -32.03 7.19
CA ASP A 444 -5.53 -31.11 6.76
C ASP A 444 -4.68 -30.66 7.96
N GLY A 445 -5.31 -30.40 9.11
CA GLY A 445 -4.63 -29.94 10.33
C GLY A 445 -3.85 -31.02 11.08
N LEU A 446 -4.33 -32.26 11.04
CA LEU A 446 -3.61 -33.43 11.57
C LEU A 446 -2.39 -33.76 10.69
N ASN A 447 -2.56 -33.75 9.36
CA ASN A 447 -1.49 -34.04 8.40
C ASN A 447 -0.52 -32.88 8.14
N ALA A 448 -0.81 -31.67 8.63
CA ALA A 448 0.04 -30.49 8.43
C ALA A 448 1.47 -30.71 8.94
N ASP A 449 2.44 -30.51 8.05
CA ASP A 449 3.88 -30.73 8.25
C ASP A 449 4.59 -29.57 8.97
N THR A 450 3.81 -28.69 9.60
CA THR A 450 4.24 -27.56 10.43
C THR A 450 3.26 -27.38 11.59
N PRO A 451 3.72 -26.99 12.80
CA PRO A 451 2.84 -26.73 13.94
C PRO A 451 2.04 -25.42 13.80
N TYR A 452 2.40 -24.56 12.84
CA TYR A 452 1.73 -23.28 12.59
C TYR A 452 0.65 -23.45 11.52
N LEU A 453 -0.60 -23.37 11.93
CA LEU A 453 -1.77 -23.56 11.09
C LEU A 453 -2.46 -22.23 10.79
N ILE A 454 -3.13 -22.13 9.65
CA ILE A 454 -3.96 -20.98 9.30
C ILE A 454 -5.26 -21.40 8.61
N THR A 455 -6.38 -20.79 8.98
CA THR A 455 -7.68 -21.03 8.33
C THR A 455 -8.50 -19.74 8.25
N ASN A 456 -9.73 -19.82 7.75
CA ASN A 456 -10.65 -18.68 7.73
C ASN A 456 -11.86 -18.88 8.66
N TYR A 457 -12.56 -17.76 8.92
CA TYR A 457 -13.74 -17.74 9.77
C TYR A 457 -14.86 -18.69 9.28
N GLU A 458 -14.99 -18.84 7.95
CA GLU A 458 -15.98 -19.74 7.35
C GLU A 458 -15.74 -21.22 7.67
N ARG A 459 -14.50 -21.74 7.60
CA ARG A 459 -14.24 -23.16 7.92
C ARG A 459 -14.60 -23.52 9.36
N VAL A 460 -14.40 -22.59 10.29
CA VAL A 460 -14.66 -22.79 11.72
C VAL A 460 -16.15 -22.61 12.03
N ARG A 461 -16.82 -21.62 11.44
CA ARG A 461 -18.28 -21.44 11.53
C ARG A 461 -19.04 -22.64 10.95
N ASP A 462 -18.65 -23.09 9.76
CA ASP A 462 -19.38 -24.12 9.01
C ASP A 462 -19.01 -25.55 9.46
N GLY A 463 -18.40 -25.70 10.64
CA GLY A 463 -18.10 -26.98 11.30
C GLY A 463 -17.05 -27.85 10.61
N GLN A 464 -16.25 -27.30 9.69
CA GLN A 464 -15.26 -28.04 8.91
C GLN A 464 -13.92 -28.16 9.65
N ILE A 465 -13.59 -27.18 10.50
CA ILE A 465 -12.66 -27.34 11.60
C ILE A 465 -13.49 -27.61 12.86
N THR A 466 -13.38 -28.80 13.45
CA THR A 466 -14.26 -29.21 14.56
C THR A 466 -13.76 -28.74 15.92
N GLU A 467 -14.71 -28.59 16.85
CA GLU A 467 -14.46 -28.36 18.26
C GLU A 467 -13.56 -29.43 18.89
N GLY A 468 -13.66 -30.69 18.44
CA GLY A 468 -12.81 -31.79 18.93
C GLY A 468 -11.34 -31.56 18.59
N PHE A 469 -11.03 -31.32 17.32
CA PHE A 469 -9.68 -31.00 16.85
C PHE A 469 -9.10 -29.73 17.49
N LEU A 470 -9.92 -28.68 17.61
CA LEU A 470 -9.52 -27.42 18.22
C LEU A 470 -9.16 -27.57 19.70
N GLN A 471 -9.80 -28.49 20.42
CA GLN A 471 -9.50 -28.75 21.83
C GLN A 471 -8.33 -29.74 22.01
N SER A 472 -8.22 -30.78 21.18
CA SER A 472 -7.16 -31.80 21.29
C SER A 472 -5.81 -31.34 20.74
N GLU A 473 -5.76 -30.63 19.61
CA GLU A 473 -4.49 -30.32 18.92
C GLU A 473 -3.96 -28.92 19.22
N ILE A 474 -4.84 -27.93 19.33
CA ILE A 474 -4.47 -26.51 19.36
C ILE A 474 -4.23 -26.01 20.80
N ALA A 475 -3.09 -25.38 21.03
CA ALA A 475 -2.79 -24.70 22.30
C ALA A 475 -3.16 -23.21 22.28
N ALA A 476 -3.03 -22.53 21.14
CA ALA A 476 -3.30 -21.10 21.00
C ALA A 476 -4.00 -20.74 19.69
N VAL A 477 -4.89 -19.75 19.78
CA VAL A 477 -5.58 -19.14 18.64
C VAL A 477 -5.34 -17.63 18.61
N SER A 478 -4.94 -17.11 17.45
CA SER A 478 -4.97 -15.68 17.12
C SER A 478 -6.08 -15.43 16.10
N LEU A 479 -7.04 -14.57 16.45
CA LEU A 479 -8.07 -14.08 15.55
C LEU A 479 -7.59 -12.76 14.94
N ASP A 480 -7.48 -12.73 13.62
CA ASP A 480 -7.06 -11.57 12.83
C ASP A 480 -8.26 -10.88 12.16
N GLU A 481 -8.21 -9.56 12.01
CA GLU A 481 -9.36 -8.71 11.65
C GLU A 481 -10.61 -9.01 12.51
N GLY A 482 -10.40 -9.16 13.84
CA GLY A 482 -11.42 -9.60 14.79
C GLY A 482 -12.72 -8.78 14.83
N ALA A 483 -12.72 -7.55 14.31
CA ALA A 483 -13.91 -6.73 14.10
C ALA A 483 -15.03 -7.47 13.32
N ILE A 484 -14.66 -8.41 12.45
CA ILE A 484 -15.58 -9.28 11.68
C ILE A 484 -16.55 -10.05 12.59
N LEU A 485 -16.14 -10.44 13.80
CA LEU A 485 -17.00 -11.13 14.77
C LEU A 485 -18.24 -10.29 15.15
N GLY A 486 -18.10 -8.96 15.22
CA GLY A 486 -19.23 -8.06 15.49
C GLY A 486 -20.19 -7.92 14.31
N ASN A 487 -19.68 -8.00 13.08
CA ASN A 487 -20.47 -7.85 11.85
C ASN A 487 -21.17 -9.15 11.40
N LEU A 488 -20.66 -10.33 11.77
CA LEU A 488 -21.24 -11.63 11.40
C LEU A 488 -22.49 -12.04 12.20
N GLY A 489 -22.99 -11.18 13.09
CA GLY A 489 -24.20 -11.39 13.87
C GLY A 489 -24.03 -12.33 15.07
N THR A 490 -24.94 -12.19 16.04
CA THR A 490 -24.81 -12.78 17.39
C THR A 490 -24.67 -14.30 17.42
N LYS A 491 -25.30 -15.02 16.47
CA LYS A 491 -25.18 -16.49 16.39
C LYS A 491 -23.74 -16.94 16.11
N THR A 492 -23.09 -16.33 15.12
CA THR A 492 -21.71 -16.67 14.73
C THR A 492 -20.73 -16.42 15.88
N GLN A 493 -20.89 -15.29 16.58
CA GLN A 493 -20.07 -14.96 17.74
C GLN A 493 -20.27 -15.95 18.90
N GLN A 494 -21.52 -16.33 19.21
CA GLN A 494 -21.83 -17.34 20.23
C GLN A 494 -21.22 -18.70 19.88
N GLU A 495 -21.24 -19.09 18.61
CA GLU A 495 -20.65 -20.32 18.10
C GLU A 495 -19.12 -20.32 18.22
N PHE A 496 -18.44 -19.24 17.83
CA PHE A 496 -16.99 -19.07 18.03
C PHE A 496 -16.59 -19.09 19.51
N SER A 497 -17.34 -18.39 20.38
CA SER A 497 -17.07 -18.35 21.82
C SER A 497 -17.22 -19.74 22.45
N ARG A 498 -18.23 -20.52 22.01
CA ARG A 498 -18.45 -21.90 22.43
C ARG A 498 -17.30 -22.81 21.97
N ILE A 499 -17.01 -22.84 20.68
CA ILE A 499 -16.01 -23.72 20.04
C ILE A 499 -14.61 -23.50 20.61
N LEU A 500 -14.20 -22.24 20.82
CA LEU A 500 -12.85 -21.88 21.26
C LEU A 500 -12.70 -21.78 22.79
N SER A 501 -13.77 -21.96 23.56
CA SER A 501 -13.82 -21.77 25.03
C SER A 501 -12.72 -22.53 25.80
N ALA A 502 -12.47 -23.80 25.47
CA ALA A 502 -11.48 -24.61 26.17
C ALA A 502 -10.02 -24.33 25.76
N ILE A 503 -9.77 -23.46 24.76
CA ILE A 503 -8.41 -23.08 24.38
C ILE A 503 -7.86 -22.06 25.40
N PRO A 504 -6.71 -22.34 26.06
CA PRO A 504 -6.20 -21.50 27.14
C PRO A 504 -5.64 -20.17 26.65
N TYR A 505 -4.96 -20.16 25.49
CA TYR A 505 -4.36 -18.96 24.89
C TYR A 505 -5.24 -18.46 23.75
N ARG A 506 -5.86 -17.28 23.90
CA ARG A 506 -6.78 -16.69 22.92
C ARG A 506 -6.50 -15.20 22.75
N TRP A 507 -6.14 -14.79 21.54
CA TRP A 507 -5.94 -13.39 21.20
C TRP A 507 -6.89 -12.94 20.11
N VAL A 508 -7.38 -11.72 20.25
CA VAL A 508 -8.10 -11.01 19.20
C VAL A 508 -7.27 -9.79 18.81
N ALA A 509 -6.75 -9.78 17.60
CA ALA A 509 -6.11 -8.61 17.01
C ALA A 509 -7.11 -7.91 16.09
N THR A 510 -7.23 -6.60 16.24
CA THR A 510 -8.18 -5.78 15.47
C THR A 510 -7.72 -4.33 15.47
N ALA A 511 -8.02 -3.62 14.37
CA ALA A 511 -8.01 -2.16 14.38
C ALA A 511 -8.85 -1.62 15.55
N THR A 512 -8.53 -0.40 16.01
CA THR A 512 -9.18 0.24 17.18
C THR A 512 -10.71 0.11 17.09
N PRO A 513 -11.38 -0.58 18.04
CA PRO A 513 -12.83 -0.73 18.05
C PRO A 513 -13.52 0.61 17.91
N ALA A 514 -14.57 0.68 17.10
CA ALA A 514 -15.19 1.95 16.75
C ALA A 514 -15.68 2.65 18.03
N PRO A 515 -15.34 3.94 18.27
CA PRO A 515 -15.61 4.60 19.56
C PRO A 515 -17.09 4.74 19.92
N ASN A 516 -17.99 4.39 19.00
CA ASN A 516 -19.44 4.44 19.14
C ASN A 516 -20.11 3.04 19.17
N ASP A 517 -19.36 1.92 19.06
CA ASP A 517 -19.94 0.56 19.15
C ASP A 517 -19.38 -0.22 20.34
N TYR A 518 -19.74 0.25 21.54
CA TYR A 518 -19.37 -0.36 22.82
C TYR A 518 -19.75 -1.84 22.95
N ARG A 519 -20.72 -2.32 22.15
CA ARG A 519 -21.11 -3.74 22.11
C ARG A 519 -19.98 -4.61 21.57
N GLN A 520 -19.20 -4.12 20.60
CA GLN A 520 -18.05 -4.82 20.06
C GLN A 520 -16.99 -5.08 21.15
N LEU A 521 -16.76 -4.11 22.04
CA LEU A 521 -15.89 -4.27 23.22
C LEU A 521 -16.43 -5.32 24.20
N ILE A 522 -17.73 -5.29 24.49
CA ILE A 522 -18.39 -6.32 25.34
C ILE A 522 -18.23 -7.71 24.72
N TYR A 523 -18.42 -7.84 23.41
CA TYR A 523 -18.31 -9.11 22.70
C TYR A 523 -16.89 -9.66 22.67
N PHE A 524 -15.86 -8.81 22.65
CA PHE A 524 -14.48 -9.24 22.88
C PHE A 524 -14.20 -9.61 24.35
N ALA A 525 -14.79 -8.89 25.32
CA ALA A 525 -14.65 -9.24 26.74
C ALA A 525 -15.28 -10.60 27.07
N ASP A 526 -16.43 -10.90 26.47
CA ASP A 526 -17.15 -12.18 26.55
C ASP A 526 -16.33 -13.31 25.90
N PHE A 527 -15.84 -13.10 24.66
CA PHE A 527 -15.00 -14.06 23.95
C PHE A 527 -13.65 -14.36 24.64
N LEU A 528 -13.14 -13.46 25.48
CA LEU A 528 -11.87 -13.61 26.19
C LEU A 528 -12.03 -14.08 27.65
N ASP A 529 -13.24 -14.46 28.04
CA ASP A 529 -13.65 -14.84 29.41
C ASP A 529 -13.42 -13.74 30.46
N ALA A 530 -13.31 -12.47 30.03
CA ALA A 530 -13.05 -11.33 30.89
C ALA A 530 -14.34 -10.79 31.55
N MET A 531 -15.46 -10.76 30.83
CA MET A 531 -16.79 -10.52 31.41
C MET A 531 -17.93 -10.97 30.48
N ASP A 532 -18.90 -11.70 31.03
CA ASP A 532 -20.15 -12.12 30.37
C ASP A 532 -20.89 -10.94 29.69
N ALA A 533 -21.29 -11.15 28.43
CA ALA A 533 -21.95 -10.12 27.62
C ALA A 533 -23.32 -9.68 28.16
N GLY A 534 -24.11 -10.60 28.72
CA GLY A 534 -25.42 -10.30 29.29
C GLY A 534 -25.30 -9.44 30.55
N GLN A 535 -24.38 -9.81 31.45
CA GLN A 535 -24.03 -9.03 32.63
C GLN A 535 -23.52 -7.64 32.25
N SER A 536 -22.63 -7.55 31.24
CA SER A 536 -22.08 -6.28 30.76
C SER A 536 -23.17 -5.33 30.24
N LEU A 537 -24.07 -5.84 29.39
CA LEU A 537 -25.19 -5.05 28.86
C LEU A 537 -26.14 -4.61 29.99
N THR A 538 -26.46 -5.47 30.96
CA THR A 538 -27.34 -5.09 32.09
C THR A 538 -26.69 -4.16 33.12
N ARG A 539 -25.37 -4.14 33.25
CA ARG A 539 -24.63 -3.29 34.20
C ARG A 539 -24.46 -1.85 33.70
N TRP A 540 -24.19 -1.70 32.40
CA TRP A 540 -23.75 -0.43 31.83
C TRP A 540 -24.71 0.20 30.80
N PHE A 541 -25.69 -0.53 30.25
CA PHE A 541 -26.49 -0.05 29.11
C PHE A 541 -27.99 0.07 29.40
N GLY A 542 -28.57 1.20 29.01
CA GLY A 542 -30.00 1.46 29.02
C GLY A 542 -30.62 1.32 27.63
N ARG A 543 -31.92 1.01 27.56
CA ARG A 543 -32.69 1.09 26.30
C ARG A 543 -32.99 2.54 25.96
N ASN A 544 -32.73 2.94 24.72
CA ASN A 544 -33.20 4.20 24.17
C ASN A 544 -34.76 4.18 24.10
N PRO A 545 -35.47 5.17 24.67
CA PRO A 545 -36.93 5.28 24.55
C PRO A 545 -37.41 5.42 23.09
N ASP A 546 -36.64 6.10 22.24
CA ASP A 546 -37.05 6.50 20.89
C ASP A 546 -36.75 5.44 19.82
N LYS A 547 -35.95 4.41 20.15
CA LYS A 547 -35.52 3.34 19.22
C LYS A 547 -35.48 1.99 19.92
N ALA A 548 -36.48 1.16 19.65
CA ALA A 548 -36.52 -0.23 20.13
C ALA A 548 -35.30 -1.02 19.60
N GLY A 549 -34.43 -1.47 20.51
CA GLY A 549 -33.21 -2.23 20.21
C GLY A 549 -31.92 -1.40 20.22
N ASP A 550 -32.00 -0.08 20.34
CA ASP A 550 -30.84 0.79 20.56
C ASP A 550 -30.48 0.80 22.05
N LEU A 551 -29.23 0.44 22.38
CA LEU A 551 -28.70 0.33 23.74
C LEU A 551 -27.58 1.34 23.92
N GLN A 552 -27.75 2.27 24.85
CA GLN A 552 -26.83 3.38 25.08
C GLN A 552 -26.13 3.23 26.44
N LEU A 553 -24.83 3.55 26.47
CA LEU A 553 -24.02 3.56 27.68
C LEU A 553 -24.61 4.58 28.66
N LEU A 554 -24.91 4.16 29.88
CA LEU A 554 -25.49 5.01 30.91
C LEU A 554 -24.44 6.03 31.38
N PRO A 555 -24.68 7.36 31.29
CA PRO A 555 -23.68 8.37 31.65
C PRO A 555 -23.10 8.26 33.09
N PRO A 556 -23.86 7.86 34.13
CA PRO A 556 -23.29 7.61 35.45
C PRO A 556 -22.30 6.44 35.49
N SER A 557 -22.46 5.47 34.59
CA SER A 557 -21.72 4.21 34.56
C SER A 557 -20.60 4.19 33.51
N GLU A 558 -20.49 5.22 32.65
CA GLU A 558 -19.42 5.35 31.65
C GLU A 558 -18.02 5.28 32.26
N LYS A 559 -17.80 5.95 33.39
CA LYS A 559 -16.50 5.90 34.10
C LYS A 559 -16.19 4.49 34.63
N GLU A 560 -17.20 3.70 34.96
CA GLU A 560 -17.05 2.31 35.44
C GLU A 560 -16.84 1.32 34.28
N PHE A 561 -17.31 1.66 33.07
CA PHE A 561 -17.12 0.85 31.86
C PHE A 561 -15.68 0.93 31.30
N TRP A 562 -14.96 2.02 31.57
CA TRP A 562 -13.61 2.29 31.08
C TRP A 562 -12.47 2.00 32.09
N LEU A 563 -12.76 1.39 33.25
CA LEU A 563 -11.80 1.12 34.34
C LEU A 563 -11.65 -0.38 34.66
#